data_AF-A0A946S1I5-F1
#
_entry.id   AF-A0A946S1I5-F1
#
_cell.length_a   1.000
_cell.length_b   1.000
_cell.length_c   1.000
_cell.angle_alpha   90.00
_cell.angle_beta   90.00
_cell.angle_gamma   90.00
#
_symmetry.space_group_name_H-M   'P 1'
#
loop_
_entity.id
_entity.type
_entity.pdbx_description
1 polymer ?
#
loop_
_entity_poly.entity_id
_entity_poly.type
_entity_poly.pdbx_seq_one_letter_code
_entity_poly.pdbx_strand_id
1 'polypeptide(L)'
;EHLFSDLKEDRDRGELVFPRFSKNPAAISKKFQTLRERVEKLPPELTTHLLRHTFASHLVMQGVDLTTVSSLLGHSTVKVTELYAHLQPDHIRMAVERLPYKIWG
;
A
#
# COMPACT_ATOMS: atom_id res chain seq x y z
N GLU A 1 2.82 0.40 -16.97
CA GLU A 1 1.80 1.37 -16.53
C GLU A 1 0.34 0.89 -16.62
N HIS A 2 0.05 -0.38 -16.98
CA HIS A 2 -1.32 -0.87 -17.22
C HIS A 2 -1.94 -1.70 -16.08
N LEU A 3 -1.31 -1.80 -14.91
CA LEU A 3 -1.76 -2.78 -13.89
C LEU A 3 -3.16 -2.48 -13.31
N PHE A 4 -3.63 -1.24 -13.39
CA PHE A 4 -4.93 -0.80 -12.85
C PHE A 4 -5.80 -0.07 -13.87
N SER A 5 -5.42 -0.05 -15.16
CA SER A 5 -6.26 0.56 -16.21
C SER A 5 -7.58 -0.18 -16.34
N ASP A 6 -7.52 -1.50 -16.30
CA ASP A 6 -8.68 -2.37 -16.52
C ASP A 6 -9.68 -2.24 -15.37
N LEU A 7 -9.17 -2.06 -14.14
CA LEU A 7 -9.99 -1.78 -12.95
C LEU A 7 -10.64 -0.39 -12.97
N LYS A 8 -10.03 0.59 -13.67
CA LYS A 8 -10.67 1.89 -13.91
C LYS A 8 -11.81 1.77 -14.92
N GLU A 9 -11.62 1.01 -15.99
CA GLU A 9 -12.68 0.77 -16.97
C GLU A 9 -13.88 0.02 -16.36
N ASP A 10 -13.62 -0.99 -15.52
CA ASP A 10 -14.69 -1.72 -14.81
C ASP A 10 -15.50 -0.82 -13.87
N ARG A 11 -14.82 0.13 -13.20
CA ARG A 11 -15.49 1.15 -12.38
C ARG A 11 -16.46 1.98 -13.21
N ASP A 12 -16.06 2.37 -14.42
CA ASP A 12 -16.88 3.21 -15.31
C ASP A 12 -18.06 2.43 -15.92
N ARG A 13 -17.93 1.10 -16.06
CA ARG A 13 -19.03 0.19 -16.45
C ARG A 13 -20.04 -0.09 -15.33
N GLY A 14 -19.73 0.28 -14.08
CA GLY A 14 -20.60 0.02 -12.93
C GLY A 14 -20.60 -1.44 -12.47
N GLU A 15 -19.71 -2.28 -13.01
CA GLU A 15 -19.54 -3.66 -12.61
C GLU A 15 -18.62 -3.73 -11.38
N LEU A 16 -19.24 -3.89 -10.21
CA LEU A 16 -18.50 -3.94 -8.96
C LEU A 16 -18.03 -5.36 -8.69
N VAL A 17 -16.72 -5.54 -8.46
CA VAL A 17 -16.12 -6.81 -8.00
C VAL A 17 -16.74 -7.29 -6.68
N PHE A 18 -17.12 -6.34 -5.82
CA PHE A 18 -17.75 -6.62 -4.53
C PHE A 18 -19.16 -6.02 -4.44
N PRO A 19 -20.15 -6.56 -5.18
CA PRO A 19 -21.47 -5.95 -5.31
C PRO A 19 -22.22 -5.92 -3.98
N ARG A 20 -21.94 -6.89 -3.09
CA ARG A 20 -22.54 -7.00 -1.75
C ARG A 20 -22.20 -5.82 -0.84
N PHE A 21 -21.09 -5.12 -1.08
CA PHE A 21 -20.64 -3.99 -0.27
C PHE A 21 -20.80 -2.64 -0.98
N SER A 22 -21.38 -2.62 -2.18
CA SER A 22 -21.53 -1.45 -3.04
C SER A 22 -22.18 -0.25 -2.35
N LYS A 23 -23.30 -0.47 -1.66
CA LYS A 23 -24.10 0.59 -1.02
C LYS A 23 -23.48 1.12 0.27
N ASN A 24 -22.55 0.38 0.88
CA ASN A 24 -21.91 0.77 2.12
C ASN A 24 -20.48 0.22 2.17
N PRO A 25 -19.50 0.96 1.68
CA PRO A 25 -18.09 0.54 1.71
C PRO A 25 -17.58 0.23 3.13
N ALA A 26 -18.10 0.91 4.16
CA ALA A 26 -17.74 0.65 5.55
C ALA A 26 -18.19 -0.74 6.04
N ALA A 27 -19.12 -1.38 5.34
CA ALA A 27 -19.53 -2.75 5.63
C ALA A 27 -18.39 -3.76 5.46
N ILE A 28 -17.39 -3.47 4.62
CA ILE A 28 -16.18 -4.30 4.50
C ILE A 28 -15.39 -4.25 5.81
N SER A 29 -15.09 -3.05 6.31
CA SER A 29 -14.36 -2.87 7.57
C SER A 29 -15.10 -3.50 8.75
N LYS A 30 -16.43 -3.33 8.82
CA LYS A 30 -17.26 -3.97 9.86
C LYS A 30 -17.23 -5.49 9.75
N LYS A 31 -17.35 -6.05 8.55
CA LYS A 31 -17.29 -7.49 8.33
C LYS A 31 -15.91 -8.05 8.68
N PHE A 32 -14.84 -7.33 8.31
CA PHE A 32 -13.48 -7.68 8.68
C PHE A 32 -13.29 -7.71 10.19
N GLN A 33 -13.82 -6.71 10.92
CA GLN A 33 -13.80 -6.69 12.38
C GLN A 33 -14.49 -7.92 12.99
N THR A 34 -15.71 -8.25 12.52
CA THR A 34 -16.42 -9.45 13.00
C THR A 34 -15.66 -10.75 12.70
N LEU A 35 -14.96 -10.83 11.56
CA LEU A 35 -14.15 -12.00 11.22
C LEU A 35 -12.91 -12.08 12.11
N ARG A 36 -12.26 -10.95 12.38
CA ARG A 36 -11.11 -10.85 13.28
C ARG A 36 -11.43 -11.38 14.68
N GLU A 37 -12.59 -11.01 15.22
CA GLU A 37 -13.06 -11.46 16.54
C GLU A 37 -13.30 -12.98 16.63
N ARG A 38 -13.48 -13.66 15.48
CA ARG A 38 -13.65 -15.12 15.44
C ARG A 38 -12.33 -15.89 15.39
N VAL A 39 -11.21 -15.20 15.22
CA VAL A 39 -9.88 -15.79 15.14
C VAL A 39 -9.12 -15.46 16.42
N GLU A 40 -8.86 -16.47 17.24
CA GLU A 40 -8.31 -16.32 18.59
C GLU A 40 -6.94 -15.64 18.65
N LYS A 41 -6.14 -15.73 17.57
CA LYS A 41 -4.75 -15.24 17.52
C LYS A 41 -4.56 -13.88 16.84
N LEU A 42 -5.63 -13.14 16.55
CA LEU A 42 -5.51 -11.83 15.88
C LEU A 42 -5.58 -10.66 16.88
N PRO A 43 -4.70 -9.65 16.75
CA PRO A 43 -4.67 -8.53 17.69
C PRO A 43 -5.92 -7.64 17.60
N PRO A 44 -6.35 -7.00 18.71
CA PRO A 44 -7.46 -6.04 18.78
C PRO A 44 -7.42 -4.95 17.71
N GLU A 45 -6.22 -4.48 17.42
CA GLU A 45 -5.92 -3.29 16.62
C GLU A 45 -5.82 -3.58 15.13
N LEU A 46 -5.90 -4.86 14.72
CA LEU A 46 -5.85 -5.24 13.31
C LEU A 46 -7.08 -4.68 12.58
N THR A 47 -6.82 -3.73 11.68
CA THR A 47 -7.83 -3.11 10.82
C THR A 47 -7.44 -3.26 9.36
N THR A 48 -8.39 -2.99 8.46
CA THR A 48 -8.12 -2.92 7.01
C THR A 48 -7.09 -1.82 6.67
N HIS A 49 -7.04 -0.74 7.45
CA HIS A 49 -6.00 0.28 7.33
C HIS A 49 -4.62 -0.27 7.71
N LEU A 50 -4.54 -1.09 8.77
CA LEU A 50 -3.27 -1.70 9.16
C LEU A 50 -2.69 -2.59 8.05
N LEU A 51 -3.54 -3.33 7.33
CA LEU A 51 -3.11 -4.11 6.15
C LEU A 51 -2.49 -3.21 5.07
N ARG A 52 -3.04 -2.00 4.87
CA ARG A 52 -2.48 -1.00 3.96
C ARG A 52 -1.13 -0.48 4.43
N HIS A 53 -0.98 -0.24 5.75
CA HIS A 53 0.32 0.12 6.33
C HIS A 53 1.34 -1.01 6.14
N THR A 54 0.96 -2.26 6.41
CA THR A 54 1.81 -3.43 6.20
C THR A 54 2.28 -3.53 4.75
N PHE A 55 1.37 -3.40 3.79
CA PHE A 55 1.71 -3.40 2.35
C PHE A 55 2.74 -2.32 2.00
N ALA A 56 2.52 -1.08 2.45
CA ALA A 56 3.44 0.03 2.23
C ALA A 56 4.82 -0.23 2.85
N SER A 57 4.85 -0.66 4.12
CA SER A 57 6.08 -0.97 4.84
C SER A 57 6.90 -2.06 4.12
N HIS A 58 6.24 -3.14 3.69
CA HIS A 58 6.93 -4.21 2.96
C HIS A 58 7.55 -3.72 1.66
N LEU A 59 6.85 -2.89 0.87
CA LEU A 59 7.41 -2.36 -0.38
C LEU A 59 8.63 -1.48 -0.12
N VAL A 60 8.57 -0.59 0.87
CA VAL A 60 9.70 0.29 1.19
C VAL A 60 10.89 -0.51 1.73
N MET A 61 10.64 -1.51 2.59
CA MET A 61 11.69 -2.42 3.07
C MET A 61 12.36 -3.23 1.94
N GLN A 62 11.64 -3.50 0.85
CA GLN A 62 12.18 -4.16 -0.35
C GLN A 62 12.88 -3.19 -1.32
N GLY A 63 12.99 -1.91 -0.96
CA GLY A 63 13.71 -0.93 -1.76
C GLY A 63 12.90 -0.25 -2.86
N VAL A 64 11.57 -0.37 -2.83
CA VAL A 64 10.68 0.31 -3.77
C VAL A 64 10.58 1.79 -3.40
N ASP A 65 10.68 2.67 -4.39
CA ASP A 65 10.65 4.12 -4.18
C ASP A 65 9.30 4.62 -3.68
N LEU A 66 9.32 5.69 -2.87
CA LEU A 66 8.12 6.22 -2.22
C LEU A 66 7.08 6.74 -3.22
N THR A 67 7.51 7.21 -4.40
CA THR A 67 6.59 7.70 -5.44
C THR A 67 5.79 6.54 -6.04
N THR A 68 6.46 5.42 -6.34
CA THR A 68 5.78 4.20 -6.78
C THR A 68 4.85 3.67 -5.69
N VAL A 69 5.31 3.58 -4.43
CA VAL A 69 4.46 3.13 -3.32
C VAL A 69 3.24 4.04 -3.14
N SER A 70 3.42 5.36 -3.23
CA SER A 70 2.34 6.35 -3.17
C SER A 70 1.30 6.15 -4.28
N SER A 71 1.78 5.89 -5.51
CA SER A 71 0.93 5.63 -6.67
C SER A 71 0.13 4.34 -6.53
N LEU A 72 0.77 3.25 -6.07
CA LEU A 72 0.11 1.96 -5.81
C LEU A 72 -0.96 2.06 -4.72
N LEU A 73 -0.71 2.89 -3.71
CA LEU A 73 -1.67 3.16 -2.65
C LEU A 73 -2.78 4.11 -3.13
N GLY A 74 -2.54 4.93 -4.16
CA GLY A 74 -3.46 5.97 -4.60
C GLY A 74 -3.51 7.16 -3.65
N HIS A 75 -2.39 7.51 -3.02
CA HIS A 75 -2.31 8.74 -2.22
C HIS A 75 -2.30 9.96 -3.14
N SER A 76 -3.06 10.99 -2.77
CA SER A 76 -3.08 12.28 -3.48
C SER A 76 -1.76 13.05 -3.33
N THR A 77 -1.00 12.77 -2.28
CA THR A 77 0.32 13.36 -2.03
C THR A 77 1.29 12.30 -1.51
N VAL A 78 2.57 12.42 -1.90
CA VAL A 78 3.62 11.51 -1.40
C VAL A 78 3.87 11.67 0.10
N LYS A 79 3.49 12.81 0.68
CA LYS A 79 3.69 13.17 2.09
C LYS A 79 3.13 12.14 3.07
N VAL A 80 2.03 11.49 2.73
CA VAL A 80 1.47 10.39 3.56
C VAL A 80 2.36 9.15 3.51
N THR A 81 3.00 8.89 2.36
CA THR A 81 3.92 7.75 2.17
C THR A 81 5.30 7.99 2.80
N GLU A 82 5.71 9.25 3.00
CA GLU A 82 6.97 9.59 3.69
C GLU A 82 7.05 9.01 5.12
N LEU A 83 5.92 8.73 5.76
CA LEU A 83 5.85 8.03 7.04
C LEU A 83 6.62 6.70 7.03
N TYR A 84 6.73 6.03 5.89
CA TYR A 84 7.44 4.76 5.75
C TYR A 84 8.92 4.91 5.36
N ALA A 85 9.39 6.12 5.02
CA ALA A 85 10.75 6.35 4.50
C ALA A 85 11.86 5.82 5.42
N HIS A 86 11.63 5.87 6.73
CA HIS A 86 12.58 5.39 7.75
C HIS A 86 12.85 3.87 7.66
N LEU A 87 11.99 3.10 7.01
CA LEU A 87 12.15 1.65 6.85
C LEU A 87 13.21 1.27 5.81
N GLN A 88 13.74 2.25 5.07
CA GLN A 88 14.83 2.07 4.13
C GLN A 88 16.00 3.03 4.45
N PRO A 89 16.67 2.84 5.60
CA PRO A 89 17.72 3.75 6.05
C PRO A 89 18.93 3.78 5.09
N ASP A 90 19.24 2.65 4.45
CA ASP A 90 20.36 2.54 3.52
C ASP A 90 20.02 3.00 2.08
N HIS A 91 18.82 3.55 1.82
CA HIS A 91 18.44 3.88 0.43
C HIS A 91 19.39 4.86 -0.24
N ILE A 92 19.90 5.85 0.50
CA ILE A 92 20.86 6.85 -0.02
C ILE A 92 22.16 6.15 -0.43
N ARG A 93 22.66 5.28 0.45
CA ARG A 93 23.88 4.51 0.19
C ARG A 93 23.70 3.59 -1.01
N MET A 94 22.62 2.82 -1.06
CA MET A 94 22.28 1.94 -2.18
C MET A 94 22.12 2.71 -3.50
N ALA A 95 21.53 3.91 -3.46
CA ALA A 95 21.38 4.74 -4.64
C ALA A 95 22.74 5.20 -5.19
N VAL A 96 23.68 5.55 -4.31
CA VAL A 96 25.05 5.90 -4.70
C VAL A 96 25.83 4.68 -5.20
N GLU A 97 25.71 3.53 -4.54
CA GLU A 97 26.39 2.28 -4.93
C GLU A 97 25.91 1.73 -6.28
N ARG A 98 24.72 2.10 -6.76
CA ARG A 98 24.22 1.74 -8.09
C ARG A 98 24.95 2.47 -9.23
N LEU A 99 25.69 3.54 -8.95
CA LEU A 99 26.46 4.24 -9.97
C LEU A 99 27.66 3.39 -10.37
N PRO A 100 27.87 3.10 -11.67
CA PRO A 100 28.92 2.18 -12.13
C PRO A 100 30.34 2.76 -12.01
N TYR A 101 30.49 4.00 -11.55
CA TYR A 101 31.77 4.67 -11.38
C TYR A 101 31.83 5.39 -10.03
N LYS A 102 32.99 5.31 -9.35
CA LYS A 102 33.27 6.13 -8.18
C LYS A 102 33.35 7.60 -8.62
N ILE A 103 32.39 8.40 -8.17
CA ILE A 103 32.37 9.86 -8.41
C ILE A 103 33.44 10.57 -7.58
N TRP A 104 33.88 9.96 -6.47
CA TRP A 104 34.92 10.50 -5.60
C TRP A 104 36.11 9.54 -5.54
N GLY A 105 37.24 10.02 -6.04
CA GLY A 105 38.58 9.49 -5.81
C GLY A 105 39.30 10.36 -4.81
#